data_AF-A0A0R5SAL6-F1
#
_entry.id   AF-A0A0R5SAL6-F1
#
_cell.length_a   1.000
_cell.length_b   1.000
_cell.length_c   1.000
_cell.angle_alpha   90.00
_cell.angle_beta   90.00
_cell.angle_gamma   90.00
#
_symmetry.space_group_name_H-M   'P 1'
#
loop_
_entity.id
_entity.type
_entity.pdbx_description
1 polymer ?
#
loop_
_entity_poly.entity_id
_entity_poly.type
_entity_poly.pdbx_seq_one_letter_code
_entity_poly.pdbx_strand_id
1 'polypeptide(L)'
;GCVAGDEESYVVFKELFDPIIQDRHGGYKPTDKHKTDLNHQNLKGGDDLDPHYVLSSRVRTGRSIKGYTLPPHCSRGERRAVEKLSVE
;
A
#
# COMPACT_ATOMS: atom_id res chain seq x y z
N GLY A 1 -12.96 8.54 2.57
CA GLY A 1 -13.78 7.71 3.47
C GLY A 1 -14.38 6.54 2.72
N CYS A 2 -13.55 5.81 1.99
CA CYS A 2 -13.92 4.64 1.20
C CYS A 2 -12.78 3.64 1.26
N VAL A 3 -13.07 2.37 1.02
CA VAL A 3 -12.09 1.27 1.05
C VAL A 3 -12.40 0.32 -0.10
N ALA A 4 -11.37 -0.34 -0.63
CA ALA A 4 -11.53 -1.41 -1.60
C ALA A 4 -11.78 -2.75 -0.86
N GLY A 5 -12.66 -3.58 -1.42
CA GLY A 5 -12.95 -4.92 -0.91
C GLY A 5 -12.03 -5.99 -1.52
N ASP A 6 -11.48 -5.72 -2.70
CA ASP A 6 -10.65 -6.61 -3.51
C ASP A 6 -9.81 -5.79 -4.52
N GLU A 7 -9.04 -6.47 -5.39
CA GLU A 7 -8.23 -5.83 -6.44
C GLU A 7 -9.11 -5.13 -7.48
N GLU A 8 -10.23 -5.77 -7.84
CA GLU A 8 -11.18 -5.35 -8.87
C GLU A 8 -11.95 -4.07 -8.49
N SER A 9 -12.15 -3.82 -7.19
CA SER A 9 -12.83 -2.63 -6.66
C SER A 9 -12.29 -1.33 -7.26
N TYR A 10 -10.98 -1.23 -7.48
CA TYR A 10 -10.35 -0.04 -8.06
C TYR A 10 -10.69 0.17 -9.54
N VAL A 11 -11.04 -0.90 -10.27
CA VAL A 11 -11.44 -0.83 -11.68
C VAL A 11 -12.96 -0.69 -11.82
N VAL A 12 -13.72 -1.50 -11.09
CA VAL A 12 -15.19 -1.53 -11.14
C VAL A 12 -15.78 -0.20 -10.68
N PHE A 13 -15.21 0.40 -9.63
CA PHE A 13 -15.67 1.68 -9.09
C PHE A 13 -14.71 2.82 -9.41
N LYS A 14 -14.00 2.75 -10.54
CA LYS A 14 -12.98 3.74 -10.91
C LYS A 14 -13.51 5.16 -11.01
N GLU A 15 -14.76 5.36 -11.42
CA GLU A 15 -15.36 6.70 -11.51
C GLU A 15 -15.44 7.40 -10.14
N LEU A 16 -15.49 6.61 -9.05
CA LEU A 16 -15.38 7.10 -7.68
C LEU A 16 -13.93 7.16 -7.21
N PHE A 17 -13.14 6.11 -7.44
CA PHE A 17 -11.77 6.02 -6.91
C PHE A 17 -10.79 6.95 -7.60
N ASP A 18 -10.86 7.12 -8.92
CA ASP A 18 -9.91 7.92 -9.70
C ASP A 18 -9.87 9.40 -9.23
N PRO A 19 -11.01 10.12 -9.09
CA PRO A 19 -11.00 11.49 -8.56
C PRO A 19 -10.50 11.56 -7.12
N ILE A 20 -10.87 10.59 -6.27
CA ILE A 20 -10.44 10.56 -4.87
C ILE A 20 -8.92 10.37 -4.78
N ILE A 21 -8.35 9.49 -5.60
CA ILE A 21 -6.90 9.26 -5.65
C ILE A 21 -6.20 10.52 -6.16
N GLN A 22 -6.71 11.16 -7.20
CA GLN A 22 -6.16 12.39 -7.74
C GLN A 22 -6.13 13.50 -6.68
N ASP A 23 -7.22 13.72 -5.95
CA ASP A 23 -7.30 14.72 -4.89
C ASP A 23 -6.37 14.37 -3.71
N ARG A 24 -6.39 13.11 -3.27
CA ARG A 24 -5.59 12.67 -2.12
C ARG A 24 -4.10 12.67 -2.38
N HIS A 25 -3.68 12.38 -3.62
CA HIS A 25 -2.28 12.22 -4.01
C HIS A 25 -1.73 13.40 -4.82
N GLY A 26 -2.27 14.61 -4.59
CA GLY A 26 -1.67 15.85 -5.10
C GLY A 26 -1.74 16.02 -6.62
N GLY A 27 -2.84 15.57 -7.23
CA GLY A 27 -3.07 15.68 -8.67
C GLY A 27 -2.64 14.46 -9.48
N TYR A 28 -2.41 13.31 -8.84
CA TYR A 28 -2.03 12.05 -9.50
C TYR A 28 -3.14 11.57 -10.45
N LYS A 29 -2.92 11.64 -11.77
CA LYS A 29 -3.94 11.39 -12.78
C LYS A 29 -4.11 9.90 -13.06
N PRO A 30 -5.27 9.46 -13.57
CA PRO A 30 -5.48 8.06 -13.98
C PRO A 30 -4.49 7.55 -15.04
N THR A 31 -3.88 8.47 -15.81
CA THR A 31 -2.86 8.16 -16.82
C THR A 31 -1.44 8.07 -16.28
N ASP A 32 -1.22 8.52 -15.04
CA ASP A 32 0.11 8.53 -14.44
C ASP A 32 0.53 7.13 -14.01
N LYS A 33 1.83 6.85 -14.07
CA LYS A 33 2.38 5.53 -13.73
C LYS A 33 3.21 5.58 -12.46
N HIS A 34 2.88 4.71 -11.51
CA HIS A 34 3.62 4.58 -10.27
C HIS A 34 4.99 3.97 -10.58
N LYS A 35 6.04 4.55 -10.00
CA LYS A 35 7.40 4.01 -10.07
C LYS A 35 7.76 3.42 -8.72
N THR A 36 8.22 2.17 -8.72
CA THR A 36 8.75 1.50 -7.54
C THR A 36 10.26 1.36 -7.67
N ASP A 37 10.97 1.75 -6.62
CA ASP A 37 12.40 1.53 -6.47
C ASP A 37 12.66 1.03 -5.04
N LEU A 38 13.09 -0.23 -4.92
CA LEU A 38 13.48 -0.85 -3.67
C LEU A 38 15.01 -1.02 -3.57
N ASN A 39 15.78 -0.40 -4.48
CA ASN A 39 17.22 -0.35 -4.37
C ASN A 39 17.63 0.65 -3.28
N HIS A 40 17.90 0.15 -2.08
CA HIS A 40 18.28 0.98 -0.94
C HIS A 40 19.58 1.77 -1.17
N GLN A 41 20.43 1.36 -2.12
CA GLN A 41 21.67 2.06 -2.46
C GLN A 41 21.43 3.41 -3.12
N ASN A 42 20.23 3.64 -3.66
CA ASN A 42 19.85 4.94 -4.23
C ASN A 42 19.53 5.98 -3.15
N LEU A 43 19.41 5.59 -1.87
CA LEU A 43 19.26 6.51 -0.75
C LEU A 43 20.58 7.27 -0.52
N LYS A 44 20.49 8.60 -0.38
CA LYS A 44 21.64 9.47 -0.11
C LYS A 44 21.57 9.99 1.32
N GLY A 45 22.58 9.67 2.13
CA GLY A 45 22.65 10.02 3.57
C GLY A 45 21.62 9.26 4.42
N GLY A 46 21.27 9.84 5.57
CA GLY A 46 20.29 9.27 6.51
C GLY A 46 20.89 8.28 7.51
N ASP A 47 22.20 8.09 7.48
CA ASP A 47 23.02 7.28 8.39
C ASP A 47 23.48 8.05 9.64
N ASP A 48 23.30 9.36 9.67
CA ASP A 48 23.84 10.28 10.68
C ASP A 48 22.78 11.21 11.31
N LEU A 49 21.51 10.78 11.33
CA LEU A 49 20.44 11.54 11.98
C LEU A 49 20.77 11.81 13.45
N ASP A 50 20.68 13.07 13.89
CA ASP A 50 21.07 13.49 15.24
C ASP A 50 20.27 12.73 16.32
N PRO A 51 20.93 11.88 17.14
CA PRO A 51 20.25 11.04 18.11
C PRO A 51 19.69 11.83 19.30
N HIS A 52 20.05 13.10 19.48
CA HIS A 52 19.43 13.97 20.49
C HIS A 52 17.98 14.32 20.12
N TYR A 53 17.63 14.24 18.83
CA TYR A 53 16.29 14.55 18.33
C TYR A 53 15.57 13.30 17.81
N VAL A 54 16.30 12.42 17.12
CA VAL A 54 15.72 11.20 16.52
C VAL A 54 15.88 10.03 17.47
N LEU A 55 14.82 9.78 18.24
CA LEU A 55 14.78 8.68 19.21
C LEU A 55 14.78 7.29 18.55
N SER A 56 14.12 7.16 17.40
CA SER A 56 14.10 5.92 16.63
C SER A 56 13.65 6.16 15.20
N SER A 57 14.11 5.30 14.28
CA SER A 57 13.74 5.31 12.87
C SER A 57 13.11 3.97 12.49
N ARG A 58 12.01 4.00 11.71
CA ARG A 58 11.33 2.78 11.23
C ARG A 58 10.69 3.03 9.88
N VAL A 59 10.84 2.07 8.97
CA VAL A 59 10.14 2.03 7.67
C VAL A 59 9.11 0.89 7.70
N ARG A 60 7.89 1.15 7.23
CA ARG A 60 6.82 0.17 7.11
C ARG A 60 6.12 0.30 5.77
N THR A 61 5.73 -0.83 5.18
CA THR A 61 4.86 -0.89 4.01
C THR A 61 3.83 -2.03 4.18
N GLY A 62 2.80 -2.06 3.34
CA GLY A 62 1.82 -3.13 3.29
C GLY A 62 1.86 -3.86 1.95
N ARG A 63 1.46 -5.14 1.93
CA ARG A 63 1.26 -5.94 0.72
C ARG A 63 -0.06 -6.70 0.86
N SER A 64 -0.74 -6.88 -0.26
CA SER A 64 -1.90 -7.76 -0.39
C SER A 64 -1.54 -8.94 -1.28
N ILE A 65 -2.14 -10.10 -1.02
CA ILE A 65 -1.90 -11.31 -1.81
C ILE A 65 -2.95 -11.39 -2.92
N LYS A 66 -2.49 -11.46 -4.17
CA LYS A 66 -3.38 -11.56 -5.33
C LYS A 66 -4.30 -12.78 -5.22
N GLY A 67 -5.57 -12.61 -5.59
CA GLY A 67 -6.58 -13.66 -5.53
C GLY A 67 -7.27 -13.81 -4.18
N TYR A 68 -6.94 -12.98 -3.19
CA TYR A 68 -7.67 -12.88 -1.93
C TYR A 68 -8.30 -11.50 -1.80
N THR A 69 -9.52 -11.47 -1.25
CA THR A 69 -10.18 -10.21 -0.91
C THR A 69 -9.47 -9.49 0.25
N LEU A 70 -9.63 -8.18 0.30
CA LEU A 70 -9.01 -7.29 1.27
C LEU A 70 -9.73 -7.35 2.64
N PRO A 71 -9.10 -6.85 3.73
CA PRO A 71 -9.66 -6.93 5.08
C PRO A 71 -11.11 -6.47 5.27
N PRO A 72 -11.63 -5.45 4.55
CA PRO A 72 -13.04 -5.07 4.64
C PRO A 72 -14.03 -6.15 4.20
N HIS A 73 -13.61 -7.09 3.34
CA HIS A 73 -14.50 -8.08 2.73
C HIS A 73 -14.11 -9.54 3.02
N CYS A 74 -12.86 -9.80 3.41
CA CYS A 74 -12.37 -11.17 3.51
C CYS A 74 -13.15 -12.05 4.48
N SER A 75 -13.51 -13.22 3.98
CA SER A 75 -14.12 -14.28 4.78
C SER A 75 -13.13 -14.82 5.82
N ARG A 76 -13.64 -15.55 6.82
CA ARG A 76 -12.77 -16.27 7.77
C ARG A 76 -11.86 -17.28 7.05
N GLY A 77 -12.33 -17.89 5.96
CA GLY A 77 -11.56 -18.85 5.17
C GLY A 77 -10.38 -18.20 4.47
N GLU A 78 -10.63 -17.12 3.72
CA GLU A 78 -9.57 -16.36 3.03
C GLU A 78 -8.56 -15.79 4.01
N ARG A 79 -9.00 -15.23 5.13
CA ARG A 79 -8.09 -14.69 6.16
C ARG A 79 -7.15 -15.76 6.70
N ARG A 80 -7.67 -16.96 6.99
CA ARG A 80 -6.87 -18.11 7.45
C ARG A 80 -5.93 -18.64 6.36
N ALA A 81 -6.35 -18.58 5.10
CA ALA A 81 -5.49 -18.95 3.98
C ALA A 81 -4.32 -17.96 3.82
N VAL A 82 -4.58 -16.65 3.92
CA VAL A 82 -3.53 -15.61 3.92
C VAL A 82 -2.62 -15.74 5.13
N GLU A 83 -3.16 -16.04 6.32
CA GLU A 83 -2.34 -16.33 7.51
C GLU A 83 -1.40 -17.51 7.26
N LYS A 84 -1.94 -18.64 6.80
CA LYS A 84 -1.16 -19.86 6.55
C LYS A 84 -0.02 -19.61 5.55
N LEU A 85 -0.31 -19.02 4.39
CA LEU A 85 0.71 -18.78 3.35
C LEU A 85 1.76 -17.76 3.77
N SER A 86 1.43 -16.83 4.68
CA SER A 86 2.34 -15.75 5.07
C SER A 86 3.28 -16.14 6.21
N VAL A 87 2.92 -17.18 6.96
CA VAL A 87 3.70 -17.70 8.08
C VAL A 87 4.59 -18.89 7.65
N GLU A 88 4.18 -19.63 6.63
CA GLU A 88 4.99 -20.67 5.98
C GLU A 88 6.26 -20.09 5.33
#